data_AF-A0A091B3V9-F1
#
_entry.id   AF-A0A091B3V9-F1
#
_cell.length_a   1.000
_cell.length_b   1.000
_cell.length_c   1.000
_cell.angle_alpha   90.00
_cell.angle_beta   90.00
_cell.angle_gamma   90.00
#
_symmetry.space_group_name_H-M   'P 1'
#
loop_
_entity.id
_entity.type
_entity.pdbx_description
1 polymer ?
#
loop_
_entity_poly.entity_id
_entity_poly.type
_entity_poly.pdbx_seq_one_letter_code
_entity_poly.pdbx_strand_id
1 'polypeptide(L)'
;MLDLERRLAERYPHWFTGPRAKVARPLVRGLGRWSKLDEAGAFLARHAHLRGLAFVEAALEHLDVRYVVDQVERERIPQTGRLLIVANHPSGALDALALLHFVGSVRRDVRIVANDLLGAVEPLADLLLPLRILGGKPTAQSLAAVEAALEQEQCVIVFPAGEVSRLGLRGVRDGRWRRGFLRFARATGAPVLPVRVGARNSMLFYGASALYKPAGT
;
A
#
# COMPACT_ATOMS: atom_id res chain seq x y z
N MET A 1 17.26 -6.04 13.31
CA MET A 1 17.42 -6.09 14.79
C MET A 1 17.85 -4.76 15.46
N LEU A 2 19.02 -4.17 15.13
CA LEU A 2 19.48 -2.91 15.76
C LEU A 2 18.53 -1.72 15.52
N ASP A 3 17.91 -1.64 14.33
CA ASP A 3 17.05 -0.51 13.96
C ASP A 3 15.67 -0.54 14.66
N LEU A 4 15.12 -1.73 14.90
CA LEU A 4 13.86 -1.89 15.65
C LEU A 4 14.05 -1.61 17.14
N GLU A 5 15.15 -2.12 17.73
CA GLU A 5 15.52 -1.78 19.11
C GLU A 5 15.74 -0.28 19.28
N ARG A 6 16.40 0.37 18.31
CA ARG A 6 16.65 1.82 18.35
C ARG A 6 15.36 2.63 18.25
N ARG A 7 14.48 2.29 17.28
CA ARG A 7 13.17 2.95 17.11
C ARG A 7 12.23 2.76 18.31
N LEU A 8 12.22 1.58 18.93
CA LEU A 8 11.43 1.31 20.15
C LEU A 8 12.02 2.00 21.38
N ALA A 9 13.35 2.05 21.51
CA ALA A 9 14.02 2.77 22.59
C ALA A 9 13.84 4.29 22.48
N GLU A 10 13.82 4.84 21.27
CA GLU A 10 13.51 6.25 20.99
C GLU A 10 12.04 6.59 21.31
N ARG A 11 11.10 5.65 21.06
CA ARG A 11 9.66 5.87 21.27
C ARG A 11 9.20 5.59 22.71
N TYR A 12 9.82 4.63 23.41
CA TYR A 12 9.45 4.18 24.77
C TYR A 12 10.68 3.99 25.68
N PRO A 13 11.41 5.08 26.01
CA PRO A 13 12.69 5.00 26.73
C PRO A 13 12.58 4.40 28.14
N HIS A 14 11.41 4.51 28.78
CA HIS A 14 11.13 4.01 30.13
C HIS A 14 11.03 2.48 30.23
N TRP A 15 10.90 1.75 29.10
CA TRP A 15 10.92 0.28 29.08
C TRP A 15 12.34 -0.29 28.93
N PHE A 16 13.27 0.52 28.45
CA PHE A 16 14.66 0.12 28.16
C PHE A 16 15.67 0.66 29.19
N THR A 17 15.20 1.31 30.25
CA THR A 17 16.01 1.76 31.40
C THR A 17 15.65 1.01 32.69
N GLY A 18 16.64 0.76 33.56
CA GLY A 18 16.44 0.10 34.85
C GLY A 18 16.28 -1.43 34.82
N PRO A 19 15.78 -2.06 35.90
CA PRO A 19 15.72 -3.52 36.06
C PRO A 19 14.86 -4.22 35.00
N ARG A 20 13.84 -3.54 34.47
CA ARG A 20 12.92 -4.04 33.45
C ARG A 20 13.59 -4.24 32.08
N ALA A 21 14.70 -3.54 31.82
CA ALA A 21 15.47 -3.66 30.58
C ALA A 21 16.09 -5.06 30.41
N LYS A 22 16.40 -5.76 31.51
CA LYS A 22 16.95 -7.13 31.49
C LYS A 22 15.94 -8.17 30.98
N VAL A 23 14.65 -7.87 31.05
CA VAL A 23 13.56 -8.73 30.58
C VAL A 23 13.02 -8.25 29.23
N ALA A 24 12.87 -6.94 29.04
CA ALA A 24 12.37 -6.35 27.80
C ALA A 24 13.29 -6.59 26.60
N ARG A 25 14.63 -6.49 26.79
CA ARG A 25 15.60 -6.70 25.70
C ARG A 25 15.56 -8.13 25.11
N PRO A 26 15.65 -9.22 25.89
CA PRO A 26 15.59 -10.57 25.31
C PRO A 26 14.21 -10.89 24.70
N LEU A 27 13.12 -10.34 25.23
CA LEU A 27 11.77 -10.50 24.64
C LEU A 27 11.62 -9.75 23.31
N VAL A 28 12.10 -8.51 23.21
CA VAL A 28 12.10 -7.73 21.96
C VAL A 28 13.04 -8.36 20.92
N ARG A 29 14.20 -8.89 21.34
CA ARG A 29 15.09 -9.67 20.47
C ARG A 29 14.48 -10.99 20.02
N GLY A 30 13.74 -11.67 20.91
CA GLY A 30 13.01 -12.90 20.62
C GLY A 30 11.87 -12.68 19.62
N LEU A 31 11.04 -11.65 19.85
CA LEU A 31 9.99 -11.25 18.90
C LEU A 31 10.57 -10.75 17.57
N GLY A 32 11.68 -10.01 17.60
CA GLY A 32 12.36 -9.51 16.40
C GLY A 32 12.87 -10.65 15.51
N ARG A 33 13.54 -11.64 16.11
CA ARG A 33 14.02 -12.86 15.42
C ARG A 33 12.90 -13.73 14.83
N TRP A 34 11.66 -13.57 15.29
CA TRP A 34 10.47 -14.29 14.82
C TRP A 34 9.55 -13.40 13.97
N SER A 35 9.98 -12.19 13.65
CA SER A 35 9.14 -11.23 12.94
C SER A 35 9.38 -11.33 11.44
N LYS A 36 8.28 -11.44 10.67
CA LYS A 36 8.24 -11.25 9.21
C LYS A 36 8.89 -9.92 8.74
N LEU A 37 9.20 -9.01 9.65
CA LEU A 37 9.93 -7.77 9.38
C LEU A 37 11.39 -8.01 8.99
N ASP A 38 12.09 -8.98 9.59
CA ASP A 38 13.47 -9.29 9.21
C ASP A 38 13.51 -9.93 7.81
N GLU A 39 12.50 -10.74 7.47
CA GLU A 39 12.31 -11.30 6.13
C GLU A 39 12.01 -10.22 5.08
N ALA A 40 11.08 -9.30 5.37
CA ALA A 40 10.79 -8.16 4.51
C ALA A 40 12.02 -7.25 4.31
N GLY A 41 12.81 -7.03 5.37
CA GLY A 41 14.06 -6.29 5.29
C GLY A 41 15.12 -6.98 4.42
N ALA A 42 15.28 -8.30 4.57
CA ALA A 42 16.18 -9.09 3.73
C ALA A 42 15.74 -9.10 2.25
N PHE A 43 14.44 -9.20 1.99
CA PHE A 43 13.87 -9.09 0.65
C PHE A 43 14.18 -7.73 0.02
N LEU A 44 13.93 -6.63 0.74
CA LEU A 44 14.22 -5.27 0.27
C LEU A 44 15.71 -5.08 -0.04
N ALA A 45 16.60 -5.59 0.83
CA ALA A 45 18.03 -5.51 0.62
C ALA A 45 18.48 -6.29 -0.63
N ARG A 46 17.96 -7.51 -0.82
CA ARG A 46 18.30 -8.36 -1.97
C ARG A 46 17.82 -7.77 -3.30
N HIS A 47 16.66 -7.12 -3.29
CA HIS A 47 16.04 -6.54 -4.49
C HIS A 47 16.20 -5.02 -4.59
N ALA A 48 17.14 -4.44 -3.83
CA ALA A 48 17.40 -2.99 -3.83
C ALA A 48 17.85 -2.45 -5.21
N HIS A 49 18.33 -3.33 -6.09
CA HIS A 49 18.71 -3.01 -7.47
C HIS A 49 17.51 -2.92 -8.42
N LEU A 50 16.34 -3.44 -8.03
CA LEU A 50 15.11 -3.33 -8.81
C LEU A 50 14.41 -1.99 -8.55
N ARG A 51 13.66 -1.53 -9.55
CA ARG A 51 12.87 -0.30 -9.51
C ARG A 51 11.52 -0.50 -10.18
N GLY A 52 10.51 0.21 -9.70
CA GLY A 52 9.18 0.26 -10.27
C GLY A 52 8.56 -1.13 -10.46
N LEU A 53 8.06 -1.40 -11.67
CA LEU A 53 7.30 -2.61 -11.97
C LEU A 53 8.11 -3.89 -11.81
N ALA A 54 9.43 -3.86 -12.05
CA ALA A 54 10.29 -5.03 -11.83
C ALA A 54 10.38 -5.40 -10.35
N PHE A 55 10.41 -4.40 -9.46
CA PHE A 55 10.33 -4.66 -8.01
C PHE A 55 8.95 -5.19 -7.61
N VAL A 56 7.88 -4.67 -8.21
CA VAL A 56 6.51 -5.16 -7.98
C VAL A 56 6.38 -6.63 -8.36
N GLU A 57 6.91 -7.04 -9.52
CA GLU A 57 6.92 -8.42 -10.00
C GLU A 57 7.67 -9.34 -9.02
N ALA A 58 8.91 -9.00 -8.65
CA ALA A 58 9.69 -9.75 -7.67
C ALA A 58 8.98 -9.85 -6.30
N ALA A 59 8.27 -8.79 -5.89
CA ALA A 59 7.50 -8.79 -4.64
C ALA A 59 6.31 -9.74 -4.71
N LEU A 60 5.58 -9.78 -5.83
CA LEU A 60 4.46 -10.71 -6.01
C LEU A 60 4.93 -12.16 -6.05
N GLU A 61 6.05 -12.45 -6.73
CA GLU A 61 6.67 -13.77 -6.75
C GLU A 61 7.11 -14.22 -5.35
N HIS A 62 7.81 -13.35 -4.62
CA HIS A 62 8.27 -13.66 -3.27
C HIS A 62 7.12 -13.93 -2.30
N LEU A 63 6.00 -13.24 -2.47
CA LEU A 63 4.81 -13.40 -1.64
C LEU A 63 3.86 -14.51 -2.14
N ASP A 64 4.20 -15.20 -3.23
CA ASP A 64 3.37 -16.17 -3.97
C ASP A 64 1.93 -15.67 -4.20
N VAL A 65 1.83 -14.41 -4.63
CA VAL A 65 0.55 -13.76 -4.88
C VAL A 65 0.13 -14.04 -6.32
N ARG A 66 -1.03 -14.65 -6.47
CA ARG A 66 -1.65 -14.90 -7.77
C ARG A 66 -2.98 -14.20 -7.84
N TYR A 67 -3.28 -13.65 -9.02
CA TYR A 67 -4.57 -13.04 -9.31
C TYR A 67 -5.03 -13.46 -10.70
N VAL A 68 -6.34 -13.36 -10.93
CA VAL A 68 -6.97 -13.64 -12.21
C VAL A 68 -7.81 -12.44 -12.58
N VAL A 69 -7.73 -12.03 -13.85
CA VAL A 69 -8.58 -10.99 -14.44
C VAL A 69 -9.14 -11.55 -15.74
N ASP A 70 -10.42 -11.32 -15.97
CA ASP A 70 -11.07 -11.67 -17.23
C ASP A 70 -10.48 -10.85 -18.39
N GLN A 71 -10.32 -11.49 -19.55
CA GLN A 71 -9.69 -10.84 -20.71
C GLN A 71 -10.52 -9.66 -21.23
N VAL A 72 -11.85 -9.74 -21.21
CA VAL A 72 -12.74 -8.64 -21.61
C VAL A 72 -12.62 -7.47 -20.63
N GLU A 73 -12.45 -7.76 -19.34
CA GLU A 73 -12.20 -6.73 -18.33
C GLU A 73 -10.84 -6.05 -18.51
N ARG A 74 -9.80 -6.80 -18.92
CA ARG A 74 -8.48 -6.27 -19.24
C ARG A 74 -8.52 -5.25 -20.38
N GLU A 75 -9.32 -5.50 -21.40
CA GLU A 75 -9.46 -4.62 -22.57
C GLU A 75 -10.13 -3.28 -22.23
N ARG A 76 -10.75 -3.14 -21.05
CA ARG A 76 -11.30 -1.85 -20.59
C ARG A 76 -10.23 -0.86 -20.15
N ILE A 77 -8.98 -1.29 -19.96
CA ILE A 77 -7.87 -0.40 -19.66
C ILE A 77 -7.26 0.10 -20.99
N PRO A 78 -7.42 1.39 -21.34
CA PRO A 78 -6.78 1.93 -22.53
C PRO A 78 -5.26 1.92 -22.39
N GLN A 79 -4.56 1.62 -23.49
CA GLN A 79 -3.10 1.57 -23.54
C GLN A 79 -2.45 2.96 -23.33
N THR A 80 -3.16 4.03 -23.68
CA THR A 80 -2.69 5.42 -23.60
C THR A 80 -3.81 6.34 -23.14
N GLY A 81 -3.47 7.59 -22.81
CA GLY A 81 -4.42 8.60 -22.38
C GLY A 81 -4.68 8.52 -20.88
N ARG A 82 -5.06 9.65 -20.28
CA ARG A 82 -5.31 9.77 -18.84
C ARG A 82 -6.39 8.78 -18.40
N LEU A 83 -6.19 8.18 -17.23
CA LEU A 83 -7.16 7.25 -16.65
C LEU A 83 -7.11 7.34 -15.13
N LEU A 84 -8.26 7.53 -14.50
CA LEU A 84 -8.39 7.44 -13.04
C LEU A 84 -9.01 6.10 -12.66
N ILE A 85 -8.19 5.17 -12.17
CA ILE A 85 -8.67 3.90 -11.62
C ILE A 85 -9.07 4.10 -10.17
N VAL A 86 -10.27 3.67 -9.81
CA VAL A 86 -10.80 3.75 -8.45
C VAL A 86 -11.13 2.36 -7.96
N ALA A 87 -10.41 1.89 -6.94
CA ALA A 87 -10.50 0.52 -6.46
C ALA A 87 -10.80 0.40 -4.97
N ASN A 88 -11.39 -0.73 -4.56
CA ASN A 88 -11.43 -1.13 -3.16
C ASN A 88 -10.13 -1.83 -2.72
N HIS A 89 -9.89 -1.92 -1.42
CA HIS A 89 -8.59 -2.34 -0.87
C HIS A 89 -8.68 -3.40 0.25
N PRO A 90 -9.19 -4.62 -0.05
CA PRO A 90 -9.46 -5.66 0.95
C PRO A 90 -8.25 -6.20 1.73
N SER A 91 -7.10 -6.28 1.09
CA SER A 91 -5.90 -6.97 1.60
C SER A 91 -4.76 -6.00 1.89
N GLY A 92 -4.93 -4.72 1.62
CA GLY A 92 -3.87 -3.73 1.78
C GLY A 92 -2.81 -3.86 0.70
N ALA A 93 -1.54 -3.76 1.07
CA ALA A 93 -0.40 -3.67 0.15
C ALA A 93 -0.41 -4.71 -1.00
N LEU A 94 -0.94 -5.91 -0.79
CA LEU A 94 -1.08 -6.93 -1.85
C LEU A 94 -1.97 -6.47 -3.01
N ASP A 95 -3.09 -5.80 -2.73
CA ASP A 95 -3.98 -5.33 -3.80
C ASP A 95 -3.32 -4.21 -4.60
N ALA A 96 -2.53 -3.36 -3.94
CA ALA A 96 -1.77 -2.29 -4.59
C ALA A 96 -0.71 -2.86 -5.53
N LEU A 97 0.07 -3.85 -5.07
CA LEU A 97 1.06 -4.54 -5.90
C LEU A 97 0.40 -5.29 -7.06
N ALA A 98 -0.70 -6.01 -6.81
CA ALA A 98 -1.43 -6.74 -7.85
C ALA A 98 -1.99 -5.79 -8.92
N LEU A 99 -2.61 -4.67 -8.52
CA LEU A 99 -3.10 -3.67 -9.46
C LEU A 99 -1.99 -2.98 -10.24
N LEU A 100 -0.88 -2.62 -9.57
CA LEU A 100 0.29 -2.05 -10.26
C LEU A 100 0.87 -3.02 -11.29
N HIS A 101 1.01 -4.30 -10.94
CA HIS A 101 1.47 -5.33 -11.86
C HIS A 101 0.51 -5.51 -13.04
N PHE A 102 -0.80 -5.60 -12.74
CA PHE A 102 -1.82 -5.81 -13.75
C PHE A 102 -1.91 -4.65 -14.74
N VAL A 103 -2.09 -3.43 -14.24
CA VAL A 103 -2.13 -2.22 -15.08
C VAL A 103 -0.79 -2.02 -15.78
N GLY A 104 0.32 -2.29 -15.08
CA GLY A 104 1.69 -2.27 -15.57
C GLY A 104 1.96 -3.20 -16.75
N SER A 105 1.16 -4.26 -16.90
CA SER A 105 1.22 -5.18 -18.04
C SER A 105 0.46 -4.68 -19.28
N VAL A 106 -0.38 -3.64 -19.13
CA VAL A 106 -1.10 -2.98 -20.23
C VAL A 106 -0.40 -1.68 -20.63
N ARG A 107 0.08 -0.90 -19.65
CA ARG A 107 0.76 0.38 -19.84
C ARG A 107 1.78 0.65 -18.73
N ARG A 108 2.86 1.37 -19.03
CA ARG A 108 4.03 1.52 -18.13
C ARG A 108 4.02 2.80 -17.28
N ASP A 109 3.16 3.74 -17.60
CA ASP A 109 2.97 5.04 -16.95
C ASP A 109 1.94 5.00 -15.81
N VAL A 110 1.79 3.83 -15.19
CA VAL A 110 0.93 3.67 -14.02
C VAL A 110 1.55 4.35 -12.80
N ARG A 111 0.68 5.01 -12.03
CA ARG A 111 0.97 5.64 -10.76
C ARG A 111 -0.10 5.24 -9.75
N ILE A 112 0.29 5.08 -8.50
CA ILE A 112 -0.64 4.79 -7.41
C ILE A 112 -0.50 5.83 -6.31
N VAL A 113 -1.63 6.25 -5.79
CA VAL A 113 -1.65 7.24 -4.74
C VAL A 113 -1.49 6.56 -3.39
N ALA A 114 -0.44 6.93 -2.65
CA ALA A 114 -0.03 6.27 -1.41
C ALA A 114 0.40 7.24 -0.31
N ASN A 115 0.32 6.80 0.94
CA ASN A 115 0.78 7.58 2.10
C ASN A 115 2.30 7.45 2.32
N ASP A 116 2.83 8.25 3.25
CA ASP A 116 4.27 8.33 3.52
C ASP A 116 4.91 7.00 3.97
N LEU A 117 4.13 6.03 4.46
CA LEU A 117 4.65 4.71 4.86
C LEU A 117 5.13 3.88 3.66
N LEU A 118 4.42 3.92 2.54
CA LEU A 118 4.87 3.28 1.30
C LEU A 118 5.96 4.10 0.60
N GLY A 119 5.97 5.42 0.80
CA GLY A 119 7.05 6.30 0.33
C GLY A 119 8.43 5.97 0.91
N ALA A 120 8.51 5.22 2.00
CA ALA A 120 9.77 4.73 2.56
C ALA A 120 10.35 3.52 1.80
N VAL A 121 9.59 2.92 0.88
CA VAL A 121 10.04 1.81 0.04
C VAL A 121 10.64 2.39 -1.23
N GLU A 122 11.93 2.72 -1.17
CA GLU A 122 12.69 3.35 -2.26
C GLU A 122 12.45 2.69 -3.64
N PRO A 123 12.42 1.35 -3.78
CA PRO A 123 12.16 0.72 -5.08
C PRO A 123 10.81 1.05 -5.73
N LEU A 124 9.82 1.48 -4.94
CA LEU A 124 8.49 1.84 -5.44
C LEU A 124 8.34 3.33 -5.77
N ALA A 125 9.30 4.17 -5.40
CA ALA A 125 9.17 5.63 -5.46
C ALA A 125 8.65 6.15 -6.81
N ASP A 126 9.13 5.57 -7.92
CA ASP A 126 8.74 5.96 -9.28
C ASP A 126 7.26 5.70 -9.60
N LEU A 127 6.60 4.79 -8.87
CA LEU A 127 5.21 4.44 -9.05
C LEU A 127 4.29 5.18 -8.07
N LEU A 128 4.82 5.88 -7.07
CA LEU A 128 4.04 6.47 -5.99
C LEU A 128 3.76 7.95 -6.24
N LEU A 129 2.50 8.34 -6.06
CA LEU A 129 2.08 9.72 -5.89
C LEU A 129 1.80 9.97 -4.40
N PRO A 130 2.59 10.83 -3.73
CA PRO A 130 2.48 11.02 -2.29
C PRO A 130 1.18 11.73 -1.93
N LEU A 131 0.36 11.09 -1.09
CA LEU A 131 -0.81 11.67 -0.42
C LEU A 131 -0.47 11.96 1.04
N ARG A 132 -0.11 13.21 1.32
CA ARG A 132 0.05 13.71 2.68
C ARG A 132 -1.29 14.21 3.20
N ILE A 133 -1.67 13.75 4.39
CA ILE A 133 -2.90 14.17 5.07
C ILE A 133 -2.50 14.98 6.30
N LEU A 134 -2.77 16.30 6.28
CA LEU A 134 -2.58 17.18 7.44
C LEU A 134 -3.95 17.57 7.99
N GLY A 135 -4.19 17.35 9.29
CA GLY A 135 -5.49 17.66 9.91
C GLY A 135 -6.69 16.96 9.28
N GLY A 136 -6.48 15.76 8.69
CA GLY A 136 -7.53 14.98 8.02
C GLY A 136 -7.81 15.36 6.56
N LYS A 137 -7.12 16.38 6.01
CA LYS A 137 -7.25 16.83 4.62
C LYS A 137 -5.96 16.59 3.81
N PRO A 138 -6.07 16.17 2.54
CA PRO A 138 -4.92 16.14 1.64
C PRO A 138 -4.25 17.51 1.51
N THR A 139 -2.93 17.54 1.43
CA THR A 139 -2.19 18.79 1.17
C THR A 139 -2.40 19.25 -0.28
N ALA A 140 -2.32 20.56 -0.52
CA ALA A 140 -2.43 21.12 -1.87
C ALA A 140 -1.38 20.52 -2.82
N GLN A 141 -0.16 20.27 -2.33
CA GLN A 141 0.91 19.65 -3.10
C GLN A 141 0.54 18.23 -3.57
N SER A 142 -0.03 17.41 -2.69
CA SER A 142 -0.47 16.06 -3.06
C SER A 142 -1.61 16.07 -4.08
N LEU A 143 -2.54 17.01 -3.95
CA LEU A 143 -3.61 17.18 -4.92
C LEU A 143 -3.06 17.58 -6.30
N ALA A 144 -2.13 18.54 -6.33
CA ALA A 144 -1.48 19.00 -7.55
C ALA A 144 -0.65 17.90 -8.23
N ALA A 145 0.02 17.03 -7.46
CA ALA A 145 0.79 15.91 -8.01
C ALA A 145 -0.11 14.90 -8.75
N VAL A 146 -1.29 14.62 -8.21
CA VAL A 146 -2.27 13.73 -8.87
C VAL A 146 -2.85 14.38 -10.13
N GLU A 147 -3.19 15.67 -10.06
CA GLU A 147 -3.69 16.41 -11.22
C GLU A 147 -2.64 16.48 -12.34
N ALA A 148 -1.39 16.82 -12.01
CA ALA A 148 -0.29 16.86 -12.97
C ALA A 148 -0.04 15.50 -13.64
N ALA A 149 -0.10 14.40 -12.88
CA ALA A 149 0.03 13.06 -13.45
C ALA A 149 -1.07 12.77 -14.49
N LEU A 150 -2.32 13.07 -14.15
CA LEU A 150 -3.45 12.90 -15.06
C LEU A 150 -3.37 13.86 -16.27
N GLU A 151 -2.87 15.07 -16.09
CA GLU A 151 -2.63 16.02 -17.19
C GLU A 151 -1.53 15.55 -18.15
N GLN A 152 -0.55 14.80 -17.64
CA GLN A 152 0.49 14.12 -18.41
C GLN A 152 0.01 12.80 -19.05
N GLU A 153 -1.30 12.61 -19.17
CA GLU A 153 -1.93 11.42 -19.77
C GLU A 153 -1.65 10.10 -19.02
N GLN A 154 -1.20 10.15 -17.76
CA GLN A 154 -0.85 8.97 -16.99
C GLN A 154 -2.08 8.23 -16.43
N CYS A 155 -1.88 6.97 -16.07
CA CYS A 155 -2.89 6.18 -15.36
C CYS A 155 -2.66 6.28 -13.85
N VAL A 156 -3.64 6.82 -13.11
CA VAL A 156 -3.56 6.99 -11.66
C VAL A 156 -4.55 6.06 -10.95
N ILE A 157 -4.06 5.27 -10.01
CA ILE A 157 -4.84 4.38 -9.15
C ILE A 157 -5.07 5.05 -7.79
N VAL A 158 -6.32 5.09 -7.34
CA VAL A 158 -6.73 5.63 -6.03
C VAL A 158 -7.57 4.62 -5.26
N PHE A 159 -7.26 4.46 -3.97
CA PHE A 159 -8.09 3.75 -2.99
C PHE A 159 -8.88 4.76 -2.14
N PRO A 160 -10.19 4.99 -2.39
CA PRO A 160 -10.93 6.10 -1.80
C PRO A 160 -11.19 5.96 -0.29
N ALA A 161 -11.13 4.75 0.24
CA ALA A 161 -11.31 4.50 1.66
C ALA A 161 -10.15 5.07 2.50
N GLY A 162 -8.95 5.23 1.90
CA GLY A 162 -7.75 5.71 2.59
C GLY A 162 -7.18 4.77 3.65
N GLU A 163 -7.83 3.62 3.86
CA GLU A 163 -7.47 2.57 4.80
C GLU A 163 -7.77 1.21 4.17
N VAL A 164 -7.12 0.15 4.65
CA VAL A 164 -7.42 -1.23 4.25
C VAL A 164 -8.87 -1.57 4.63
N SER A 165 -9.58 -2.34 3.80
CA SER A 165 -10.94 -2.78 4.12
C SER A 165 -10.94 -3.49 5.47
N ARG A 166 -12.01 -3.28 6.24
CA ARG A 166 -12.16 -3.92 7.55
C ARG A 166 -13.02 -5.17 7.41
N LEU A 167 -12.66 -6.22 8.16
CA LEU A 167 -13.49 -7.42 8.27
C LEU A 167 -14.74 -7.08 9.09
N GLY A 168 -15.92 -7.22 8.49
CA GLY A 168 -17.20 -7.10 9.18
C GLY A 168 -17.98 -8.41 9.17
N LEU A 169 -19.07 -8.48 9.94
CA LEU A 169 -20.00 -9.62 10.00
C LEU A 169 -20.61 -10.02 8.62
N ARG A 170 -20.45 -9.17 7.59
CA ARG A 170 -20.92 -9.39 6.21
C ARG A 170 -19.77 -9.55 5.19
N GLY A 171 -18.57 -9.90 5.65
CA GLY A 171 -17.36 -10.07 4.83
C GLY A 171 -16.39 -8.88 4.85
N VAL A 172 -15.32 -8.97 4.05
CA VAL A 172 -14.34 -7.88 3.87
C VAL A 172 -14.98 -6.78 3.00
N ARG A 173 -15.15 -5.59 3.56
CA ARG A 173 -15.71 -4.43 2.84
C ARG A 173 -14.92 -3.18 3.16
N ASP A 174 -14.72 -2.35 2.15
CA ASP A 174 -14.21 -1.00 2.36
C ASP A 174 -15.11 -0.21 3.30
N GLY A 175 -14.49 0.70 4.05
CA GLY A 175 -15.22 1.76 4.74
C GLY A 175 -15.86 2.75 3.77
N ARG A 176 -16.37 3.85 4.30
CA ARG A 176 -16.98 4.92 3.50
C ARG A 176 -15.93 5.54 2.56
N TRP A 177 -16.16 5.43 1.26
CA TRP A 177 -15.32 6.08 0.25
C TRP A 177 -15.36 7.60 0.39
N ARG A 178 -14.17 8.21 0.41
CA ARG A 178 -14.02 9.67 0.37
C ARG A 178 -14.24 10.17 -1.05
N ARG A 179 -14.88 11.32 -1.19
CA ARG A 179 -15.21 11.94 -2.50
C ARG A 179 -14.02 12.64 -3.17
N GLY A 180 -12.84 12.63 -2.55
CA GLY A 180 -11.67 13.38 -3.03
C GLY A 180 -11.28 13.05 -4.46
N PHE A 181 -11.39 11.77 -4.87
CA PHE A 181 -11.07 11.34 -6.23
C PHE A 181 -11.96 11.97 -7.30
N LEU A 182 -13.22 12.32 -6.97
CA LEU A 182 -14.13 12.97 -7.91
C LEU A 182 -13.65 14.38 -8.30
N ARG A 183 -12.89 15.04 -7.42
CA ARG A 183 -12.27 16.33 -7.74
C ARG A 183 -11.26 16.17 -8.87
N PHE A 184 -10.42 15.13 -8.82
CA PHE A 184 -9.42 14.87 -9.86
C PHE A 184 -10.06 14.58 -11.21
N ALA A 185 -11.09 13.71 -11.24
CA ALA A 185 -11.82 13.41 -12.47
C ALA A 185 -12.44 14.66 -13.09
N ARG A 186 -13.05 15.54 -12.28
CA ARG A 186 -13.65 16.79 -12.77
C ARG A 186 -12.64 17.82 -13.21
N ALA A 187 -11.53 17.98 -12.47
CA ALA A 187 -10.51 18.97 -12.77
C ALA A 187 -9.74 18.65 -14.06
N THR A 188 -9.50 17.36 -14.31
CA THR A 188 -8.63 16.90 -15.41
C THR A 188 -9.39 16.29 -16.58
N GLY A 189 -10.71 16.15 -16.46
CA GLY A 189 -11.55 15.45 -17.44
C GLY A 189 -11.25 13.95 -17.56
N ALA A 190 -10.51 13.37 -16.62
CA ALA A 190 -10.06 11.98 -16.74
C ALA A 190 -11.23 10.98 -16.66
N PRO A 191 -11.30 9.99 -17.57
CA PRO A 191 -12.25 8.90 -17.47
C PRO A 191 -11.99 8.10 -16.19
N VAL A 192 -13.06 7.66 -15.54
CA VAL A 192 -12.99 6.91 -14.28
C VAL A 192 -13.30 5.44 -14.54
N LEU A 193 -12.34 4.57 -14.24
CA LEU A 193 -12.53 3.12 -14.30
C LEU A 193 -12.68 2.54 -12.89
N PRO A 194 -13.89 2.14 -12.48
CA PRO A 194 -14.07 1.44 -11.21
C PRO A 194 -13.53 0.02 -11.31
N VAL A 195 -12.73 -0.39 -10.32
CA VAL A 195 -12.18 -1.74 -10.22
C VAL A 195 -12.59 -2.36 -8.89
N ARG A 196 -13.03 -3.62 -8.94
CA ARG A 196 -13.34 -4.39 -7.74
C ARG A 196 -12.30 -5.48 -7.53
N VAL A 197 -11.54 -5.37 -6.45
CA VAL A 197 -10.66 -6.41 -5.95
C VAL A 197 -11.47 -7.38 -5.09
N GLY A 198 -11.52 -8.64 -5.50
CA GLY A 198 -12.06 -9.74 -4.72
C GLY A 198 -10.93 -10.55 -4.11
N ALA A 199 -10.75 -10.48 -2.79
CA ALA A 199 -9.75 -11.27 -2.08
C ALA A 199 -10.41 -12.40 -1.28
N ARG A 200 -9.82 -13.60 -1.34
CA ARG A 200 -10.10 -14.72 -0.43
C ARG A 200 -8.80 -15.02 0.30
N ASN A 201 -8.70 -14.54 1.53
CA ASN A 201 -7.52 -14.80 2.36
C ASN A 201 -7.66 -16.15 3.07
N SER A 202 -6.55 -16.86 3.27
CA SER A 202 -6.52 -18.05 4.12
C SER A 202 -6.72 -17.68 5.60
N MET A 203 -7.27 -18.60 6.40
CA MET A 203 -7.58 -18.41 7.84
C MET A 203 -6.42 -17.84 8.67
N LEU A 204 -5.18 -18.06 8.24
CA LEU A 204 -3.95 -17.57 8.89
C LEU A 204 -3.74 -16.06 8.72
N PHE A 205 -4.15 -15.45 7.60
CA PHE A 205 -4.10 -14.00 7.42
C PHE A 205 -5.13 -13.28 8.30
N TYR A 206 -6.30 -13.90 8.51
CA TYR A 206 -7.30 -13.40 9.46
C TYR A 206 -6.77 -13.39 10.90
N GLY A 207 -5.95 -14.37 11.28
CA GLY A 207 -5.27 -14.39 12.59
C GLY A 207 -4.26 -13.25 12.78
N ALA A 208 -3.45 -12.95 11.77
CA ALA A 208 -2.47 -11.86 11.83
C ALA A 208 -3.12 -10.47 11.84
N SER A 209 -4.20 -10.26 11.08
CA SER A 209 -4.97 -9.00 11.08
C SER A 209 -5.73 -8.77 12.40
N ALA A 210 -6.17 -9.84 13.09
CA ALA A 210 -6.77 -9.74 14.41
C ALA A 210 -5.75 -9.39 15.52
N LEU A 211 -4.47 -9.76 15.34
CA LEU A 211 -3.38 -9.46 16.27
C LEU A 211 -2.78 -8.05 16.06
N TYR A 212 -2.88 -7.48 14.86
CA TYR A 212 -2.48 -6.09 14.55
C TYR A 212 -3.65 -5.10 14.71
N LYS A 213 -4.33 -5.13 15.86
CA LYS A 213 -5.06 -3.95 16.36
C LYS A 213 -4.03 -2.95 16.91
N PRO A 214 -3.78 -1.78 16.31
CA PRO A 214 -3.41 -0.65 17.14
C PRO A 214 -4.69 -0.20 17.85
N ALA A 215 -4.63 -0.19 19.18
CA ALA A 215 -5.46 0.68 19.99
C ALA A 215 -5.44 2.09 19.39
N GLY A 216 -6.60 2.61 19.03
CA GLY A 216 -6.79 3.92 18.44
C GLY A 216 -8.22 4.38 18.66
N THR A 217 -8.53 4.67 19.92
CA THR A 217 -9.32 5.88 20.25
C THR A 217 -8.47 7.11 19.99
#